data_AF-A0A317Z7V8-F1
#
_entry.id   AF-A0A317Z7V8-F1
#
_cell.length_a   1.000
_cell.length_b   1.000
_cell.length_c   1.000
_cell.angle_alpha   90.00
_cell.angle_beta   90.00
_cell.angle_gamma   90.00
#
_symmetry.space_group_name_H-M   'P 1'
#
loop_
_entity.id
_entity.type
_entity.pdbx_description
1 polymer ?
#
loop_
_entity_poly.entity_id
_entity_poly.type
_entity_poly.pdbx_seq_one_letter_code
_entity_poly.pdbx_strand_id
1 'polypeptide(L)'
;HDTVRIFPEWLTAQGFKLPNYAVRKDTPNTLLNEDIETFFAYFQTLAVSVNLYAIVDALVDVFKVSEMELMTQLRQTMQHHIDTIDWLPGTSEEVERIIFTQETWPFKRILLPLLHQRGDGGGSMPSSIGRVPNPMKRTDNHRTNVAT
;
A
#
# COMPACT_ATOMS: atom_id res chain seq x y z
N HIS A 1 -17.49 -5.92 5.04
CA HIS A 1 -16.97 -5.02 6.10
C HIS A 1 -16.27 -5.76 7.24
N ASP A 2 -16.10 -7.08 7.12
CA ASP A 2 -15.38 -7.95 8.06
C ASP A 2 -13.88 -7.60 8.23
N THR A 3 -13.28 -6.90 7.26
CA THR A 3 -11.84 -6.64 7.16
C THR A 3 -11.45 -5.16 7.17
N VAL A 4 -12.25 -4.31 7.82
CA VAL A 4 -11.92 -2.88 7.98
C VAL A 4 -10.76 -2.73 8.97
N ARG A 5 -9.59 -2.39 8.44
CA ARG A 5 -8.38 -2.17 9.23
C ARG A 5 -8.40 -0.81 9.88
N ILE A 6 -7.87 -0.73 11.09
CA ILE A 6 -7.80 0.50 11.87
C ILE A 6 -6.36 0.77 12.32
N PHE A 7 -6.05 2.05 12.46
CA PHE A 7 -4.90 2.56 13.22
C PHE A 7 -5.45 3.21 14.50
N PRO A 8 -5.39 2.53 15.66
CA PRO A 8 -6.08 2.96 16.88
C PRO A 8 -5.72 4.36 17.37
N GLU A 9 -4.48 4.80 17.14
CA GLU A 9 -3.98 6.11 17.56
C GLU A 9 -4.78 7.25 16.92
N TRP A 10 -5.01 7.21 15.60
CA TRP A 10 -5.79 8.24 14.90
C TRP A 10 -7.26 8.24 15.31
N LEU A 11 -7.86 7.07 15.51
CA LEU A 11 -9.24 6.99 15.98
C LEU A 11 -9.39 7.60 17.38
N THR A 12 -8.45 7.30 18.28
CA THR A 12 -8.46 7.80 19.66
C THR A 12 -8.23 9.31 19.70
N ALA A 13 -7.28 9.82 18.91
CA ALA A 13 -7.00 11.26 18.80
C ALA A 13 -8.23 12.07 18.33
N GLN A 14 -9.09 11.46 17.51
CA GLN A 14 -10.33 12.06 17.01
C GLN A 14 -11.56 11.76 17.90
N GLY A 15 -11.36 11.12 19.06
CA GLY A 15 -12.44 10.84 20.02
C GLY A 15 -13.35 9.67 19.64
N PHE A 16 -12.97 8.84 18.65
CA PHE A 16 -13.75 7.66 18.28
C PHE A 16 -13.51 6.50 19.25
N LYS A 17 -14.58 5.73 19.50
CA LYS A 17 -14.47 4.44 20.19
C LYS A 17 -13.91 3.40 19.23
N LEU A 18 -12.95 2.60 19.70
CA LEU A 18 -12.40 1.51 18.92
C LEU A 18 -13.44 0.40 18.69
N PRO A 19 -13.56 -0.15 17.48
CA PRO A 19 -14.37 -1.34 17.22
C PRO A 19 -13.93 -2.51 18.11
N ASN A 20 -14.90 -3.16 18.76
CA ASN A 20 -14.65 -4.36 19.56
C ASN A 20 -14.64 -5.61 18.66
N TYR A 21 -13.58 -5.75 17.86
CA TYR A 21 -13.43 -6.93 17.00
C TYR A 21 -13.27 -8.19 17.83
N ALA A 22 -14.06 -9.22 17.53
CA ALA A 22 -13.91 -10.55 18.12
C ALA A 22 -12.69 -11.25 17.49
N VAL A 23 -11.51 -10.92 17.99
CA VAL A 23 -10.23 -11.43 17.48
C VAL A 23 -9.66 -12.47 18.42
N ARG A 24 -9.13 -13.54 17.83
CA ARG A 24 -8.41 -14.59 18.54
C ARG A 24 -7.08 -14.03 19.06
N LYS A 25 -6.80 -14.20 20.36
CA LYS A 25 -5.59 -13.67 21.02
C LYS A 25 -4.31 -14.41 20.64
N ASP A 26 -4.45 -15.62 20.10
CA ASP A 26 -3.38 -16.56 19.76
C ASP A 26 -2.93 -16.44 18.29
N THR A 27 -3.52 -15.53 17.51
CA THR A 27 -3.17 -15.35 16.09
C THR A 27 -2.85 -13.88 15.80
N PRO A 28 -1.80 -13.57 15.01
CA PRO A 28 -1.54 -12.21 14.56
C PRO A 28 -2.78 -11.65 13.86
N ASN A 29 -3.31 -10.55 14.36
CA ASN A 29 -4.49 -9.92 13.81
C ASN A 29 -4.08 -8.82 12.81
N THR A 30 -4.71 -8.80 11.65
CA THR A 30 -4.46 -7.78 10.62
C THR A 30 -5.41 -6.59 10.68
N LEU A 31 -6.42 -6.63 11.58
CA LEU A 31 -7.43 -5.57 11.72
C LEU A 31 -6.93 -4.37 12.54
N LEU A 32 -6.14 -4.61 13.59
CA LEU A 32 -5.51 -3.54 14.37
C LEU A 32 -4.06 -3.44 13.96
N ASN A 33 -3.65 -2.26 13.49
CA ASN A 33 -2.27 -1.99 13.08
C ASN A 33 -1.67 -1.07 14.14
N GLU A 34 -0.52 -1.45 14.68
CA GLU A 34 0.14 -0.75 15.79
C GLU A 34 1.04 0.39 15.29
N ASP A 35 1.45 0.35 14.03
CA ASP A 35 2.26 1.35 13.37
C ASP A 35 1.63 1.82 12.04
N ILE A 36 1.97 3.05 11.65
CA ILE A 36 1.46 3.70 10.45
C ILE A 36 1.94 2.99 9.17
N GLU A 37 3.17 2.48 9.13
CA GLU A 37 3.66 1.75 7.97
C GLU A 37 2.87 0.48 7.68
N THR A 38 2.56 -0.33 8.70
CA THR A 38 1.74 -1.53 8.58
C THR A 38 0.31 -1.17 8.18
N PHE A 39 -0.23 -0.07 8.72
CA PHE A 39 -1.55 0.44 8.30
C PHE A 39 -1.59 0.80 6.81
N PHE A 40 -0.60 1.56 6.34
CA PHE A 40 -0.48 1.94 4.92
C PHE A 40 -0.06 0.79 4.00
N ALA A 41 0.56 -0.27 4.52
CA ALA A 41 0.97 -1.41 3.70
C ALA A 41 -0.22 -2.05 2.97
N TYR A 42 -1.41 -2.09 3.58
CA TYR A 42 -2.62 -2.62 2.94
C TYR A 42 -3.16 -1.69 1.85
N PHE A 43 -2.99 -0.38 2.00
CA PHE A 43 -3.31 0.58 0.95
C PHE A 43 -2.33 0.44 -0.23
N GLN A 44 -1.02 0.48 0.04
CA GLN A 44 0.05 0.34 -0.95
C GLN A 44 -0.08 -0.97 -1.75
N THR A 45 -0.35 -2.09 -1.06
CA THR A 45 -0.49 -3.39 -1.72
C THR A 45 -1.83 -3.56 -2.41
N LEU A 46 -2.95 -3.52 -1.67
CA LEU A 46 -4.24 -3.94 -2.21
C LEU A 46 -4.90 -2.86 -3.08
N ALA A 47 -4.87 -1.62 -2.61
CA ALA A 47 -5.53 -0.52 -3.33
C ALA A 47 -4.69 -0.07 -4.53
N VAL A 48 -3.38 0.14 -4.34
CA VAL A 48 -2.54 0.70 -5.41
C VAL A 48 -1.93 -0.40 -6.27
N SER A 49 -1.07 -1.25 -5.69
CA SER A 49 -0.22 -2.18 -6.47
C SER A 49 -1.00 -3.33 -7.12
N VAL A 50 -2.16 -3.68 -6.58
CA VAL A 50 -3.02 -4.73 -7.13
C VAL A 50 -4.21 -4.12 -7.87
N ASN A 51 -5.08 -3.38 -7.18
CA ASN A 51 -6.32 -2.92 -7.77
C ASN A 51 -6.09 -1.86 -8.86
N LEU A 52 -5.52 -0.70 -8.51
CA LEU A 52 -5.30 0.37 -9.49
C LEU A 52 -4.32 -0.02 -10.58
N TYR A 53 -3.24 -0.74 -10.25
CA TYR A 53 -2.29 -1.19 -11.26
C TYR A 53 -2.89 -2.20 -12.25
N ALA A 54 -3.80 -3.09 -11.83
CA ALA A 54 -4.51 -3.97 -12.77
C ALA A 54 -5.38 -3.18 -13.77
N ILE A 55 -5.95 -2.06 -13.34
CA ILE A 55 -6.67 -1.14 -14.24
C ILE A 55 -5.68 -0.45 -15.19
N VAL A 56 -4.54 0.01 -14.69
CA VAL A 56 -3.48 0.59 -15.53
C VAL A 56 -3.04 -0.42 -16.60
N ASP A 57 -2.75 -1.66 -16.22
CA ASP A 57 -2.36 -2.75 -17.13
C ASP A 57 -3.42 -2.98 -18.22
N ALA A 58 -4.71 -3.05 -17.84
CA ALA A 58 -5.80 -3.18 -18.80
C ALA A 58 -5.91 -1.96 -19.76
N LEU A 59 -5.68 -0.74 -19.28
CA LEU A 59 -5.70 0.47 -20.11
C LEU A 59 -4.53 0.50 -21.09
N VAL A 60 -3.34 0.09 -20.64
CA VAL A 60 -2.16 -0.05 -21.48
C VAL A 60 -2.41 -1.11 -22.55
N ASP A 61 -3.00 -2.25 -22.21
CA ASP A 61 -3.23 -3.31 -23.18
C ASP A 61 -4.33 -2.95 -24.19
N VAL A 62 -5.49 -2.46 -23.74
CA VAL A 62 -6.64 -2.22 -24.62
C VAL A 62 -6.50 -0.94 -25.43
N PHE A 63 -6.04 0.14 -24.79
CA PHE A 63 -6.04 1.48 -25.40
C PHE A 63 -4.64 1.98 -25.77
N LYS A 64 -3.58 1.21 -25.45
CA LYS A 64 -2.18 1.57 -25.76
C LYS A 64 -1.76 2.93 -25.19
N VAL A 65 -2.37 3.32 -24.07
CA VAL A 65 -1.97 4.50 -23.28
C VAL A 65 -0.65 4.18 -22.58
N SER A 66 0.20 5.18 -22.38
CA SER A 66 1.48 5.00 -21.69
C SER A 66 1.29 4.67 -20.21
N GLU A 67 1.87 3.56 -19.75
CA GLU A 67 1.91 3.18 -18.34
C GLU A 67 2.54 4.29 -17.49
N MET A 68 3.64 4.87 -17.97
CA MET A 68 4.35 5.96 -17.29
C MET A 68 3.44 7.17 -17.05
N GLU A 69 2.61 7.53 -18.04
CA GLU A 69 1.68 8.67 -17.93
C GLU A 69 0.60 8.38 -16.89
N LEU A 70 -0.01 7.19 -16.94
CA LEU A 70 -1.04 6.75 -15.99
C LEU A 70 -0.49 6.69 -14.57
N MET A 71 0.70 6.12 -14.38
CA MET A 71 1.36 6.04 -13.07
C MET A 71 1.79 7.42 -12.56
N THR A 72 2.22 8.33 -13.45
CA THR A 72 2.51 9.72 -13.09
C THR A 72 1.25 10.45 -12.62
N GLN A 73 0.13 10.26 -13.32
CA GLN A 73 -1.16 10.84 -12.93
C GLN A 73 -1.61 10.28 -11.57
N LEU A 74 -1.52 8.96 -11.35
CA LEU A 74 -1.84 8.33 -10.08
C LEU A 74 -1.00 8.90 -8.93
N ARG A 75 0.32 9.07 -9.14
CA ARG A 75 1.23 9.69 -8.17
C ARG A 75 0.81 11.14 -7.85
N GLN A 76 0.50 11.94 -8.85
CA GLN A 76 0.08 13.34 -8.68
C GLN A 76 -1.24 13.45 -7.93
N THR A 77 -2.22 12.60 -8.25
CA THR A 77 -3.50 12.54 -7.54
C THR A 77 -3.33 12.15 -6.08
N MET A 78 -2.49 11.15 -5.77
CA MET A 78 -2.21 10.80 -4.38
C MET A 78 -1.51 11.94 -3.62
N GLN A 79 -0.53 12.62 -4.24
CA GLN A 79 0.15 13.76 -3.61
C GLN A 79 -0.86 14.86 -3.29
N HIS A 80 -1.70 15.24 -4.26
CA HIS A 80 -2.72 16.26 -4.05
C HIS A 80 -3.65 15.94 -2.87
N HIS A 81 -4.06 14.67 -2.71
CA HIS A 81 -4.88 14.27 -1.57
C HIS A 81 -4.11 14.27 -0.25
N ILE A 82 -2.86 13.85 -0.25
CA ILE A 82 -2.01 13.94 0.94
C ILE A 82 -1.82 15.41 1.37
N ASP A 83 -1.67 16.33 0.42
CA ASP A 83 -1.49 17.77 0.70
C ASP A 83 -2.78 18.45 1.23
N THR A 84 -3.95 17.87 0.98
CA THR A 84 -5.26 18.52 1.24
C THR A 84 -6.06 17.89 2.37
N ILE A 85 -5.71 16.69 2.81
CA ILE A 85 -6.30 16.08 4.01
C ILE A 85 -5.86 16.85 5.25
N ASP A 86 -6.81 17.13 6.15
CA ASP A 86 -6.55 17.69 7.47
C ASP A 86 -6.00 16.59 8.39
N TRP A 87 -4.68 16.39 8.33
CA TRP A 87 -3.99 15.37 9.12
C TRP A 87 -3.78 15.83 10.57
N LEU A 88 -3.58 14.86 11.47
CA LEU A 88 -2.99 15.17 12.76
C LEU A 88 -1.59 15.80 12.58
N PRO A 89 -1.13 16.68 13.48
CA PRO A 89 0.16 17.36 13.33
C PRO A 89 1.32 16.40 13.04
N GLY A 90 2.13 16.68 12.02
CA GLY A 90 3.30 15.88 11.61
C GLY A 90 2.99 14.57 10.87
N THR A 91 1.70 14.24 10.69
CA THR A 91 1.30 12.99 10.04
C THR A 91 1.43 13.06 8.52
N SER A 92 1.17 14.23 7.91
CA SER A 92 1.32 14.44 6.46
C SER A 92 2.72 14.06 5.97
N GLU A 93 3.75 14.57 6.65
CA GLU A 93 5.16 14.36 6.32
C GLU A 93 5.55 12.89 6.42
N GLU A 94 4.99 12.20 7.42
CA GLU A 94 5.23 10.78 7.61
C GLU A 94 4.54 9.94 6.52
N VAL A 95 3.30 10.28 6.16
CA VAL A 95 2.60 9.64 5.04
C VAL A 95 3.32 9.89 3.72
N GLU A 96 3.79 11.12 3.48
CA GLU A 96 4.62 11.43 2.31
C GLU A 96 5.90 10.60 2.27
N ARG A 97 6.57 10.45 3.42
CA ARG A 97 7.76 9.62 3.53
C ARG A 97 7.45 8.18 3.12
N ILE A 98 6.38 7.60 3.68
CA ILE A 98 5.94 6.22 3.43
C ILE A 98 5.56 5.99 1.96
N ILE A 99 4.80 6.91 1.38
CA ILE A 99 4.26 6.77 0.03
C ILE A 99 5.31 7.12 -1.02
N PHE A 100 5.99 8.26 -0.92
CA PHE A 100 6.81 8.81 -2.01
C PHE A 100 8.32 8.71 -1.82
N THR A 101 8.81 8.67 -0.58
CA THR A 101 10.25 8.84 -0.29
C THR A 101 10.96 7.52 0.03
N GLN A 102 10.29 6.58 0.70
CA GLN A 102 10.88 5.27 1.02
C GLN A 102 11.39 4.57 -0.25
N GLU A 103 12.54 3.91 -0.16
CA GLU A 103 13.14 3.18 -1.29
C GLU A 103 12.27 2.01 -1.78
N THR A 104 11.48 1.43 -0.88
CA THR A 104 10.75 0.21 -1.15
C THR A 104 9.35 0.25 -0.58
N TRP A 105 8.42 -0.38 -1.29
CA TRP A 105 7.06 -0.63 -0.83
C TRP A 105 6.88 -2.08 -0.38
N PRO A 106 5.93 -2.34 0.53
CA PRO A 106 5.49 -3.69 0.84
C PRO A 106 4.83 -4.33 -0.39
N PHE A 107 5.02 -5.63 -0.55
CA PHE A 107 4.44 -6.41 -1.64
C PHE A 107 3.77 -7.67 -1.09
N LYS A 108 2.50 -7.89 -1.44
CA LYS A 108 1.77 -9.09 -1.01
C LYS A 108 2.20 -10.30 -1.85
N ARG A 109 3.01 -11.17 -1.25
CA ARG A 109 3.43 -12.45 -1.85
C ARG A 109 2.31 -13.48 -1.71
N ILE A 110 1.80 -13.93 -2.84
CA ILE A 110 0.78 -14.99 -2.93
C ILE A 110 1.35 -16.33 -3.38
N LEU A 111 2.34 -16.33 -4.28
CA LEU A 111 2.94 -17.57 -4.79
C LEU A 111 3.81 -18.29 -3.76
N LEU A 112 4.73 -17.56 -3.11
CA LEU A 112 5.68 -18.17 -2.17
C LEU A 112 4.98 -18.91 -1.02
N PRO A 113 3.96 -18.34 -0.36
CA PRO A 113 3.25 -19.05 0.71
C PRO A 113 2.51 -20.31 0.23
N LEU A 114 1.93 -20.28 -0.97
CA LEU A 114 1.27 -21.45 -1.55
C LEU A 114 2.26 -22.60 -1.81
N LEU A 115 3.48 -22.28 -2.23
CA LEU A 115 4.54 -23.29 -2.43
C LEU A 115 5.06 -23.89 -1.12
N HIS A 116 4.92 -23.19 0.01
CA HIS A 116 5.40 -23.63 1.33
C HIS A 116 4.31 -24.26 2.19
N GLN A 117 3.05 -24.18 1.76
CA GLN A 117 1.92 -24.64 2.56
C GLN A 117 2.01 -26.16 2.79
N ARG A 118 1.91 -26.58 4.05
CA ARG A 118 1.81 -27.98 4.46
C ARG A 118 0.48 -28.21 5.17
N GLY A 119 -0.30 -29.19 4.70
CA GLY A 119 -1.62 -29.52 5.25
C GLY A 119 -2.74 -28.57 4.81
N ASP A 120 -3.91 -28.77 5.41
CA ASP A 120 -5.11 -27.99 5.14
C ASP A 120 -4.85 -26.55 5.61
N GLY A 121 -4.71 -25.62 4.67
CA GLY A 121 -4.52 -24.22 4.99
C GLY A 121 -5.68 -23.76 5.87
N GLY A 122 -5.38 -22.98 6.90
CA GLY A 122 -6.44 -22.32 7.67
C GLY A 122 -7.42 -21.58 6.75
N GLY A 123 -8.57 -21.15 7.27
CA GLY A 123 -9.68 -20.61 6.48
C GLY A 123 -9.41 -19.35 5.62
N SER A 124 -8.16 -18.90 5.45
CA SER A 124 -7.78 -17.82 4.56
C SER A 124 -6.65 -18.22 3.59
N MET A 125 -6.60 -17.56 2.43
CA MET A 125 -5.55 -17.78 1.43
C MET A 125 -4.17 -17.41 2.03
N PRO A 126 -3.18 -18.34 2.01
CA PRO A 126 -1.84 -18.04 2.51
C PRO A 126 -1.21 -16.86 1.79
N SER A 127 -0.73 -15.89 2.56
CA SER A 127 0.01 -14.74 2.02
C SER A 127 1.09 -14.29 2.99
N SER A 128 2.10 -13.61 2.47
CA SER A 128 3.15 -12.96 3.27
C SER A 128 3.52 -11.62 2.67
N ILE A 129 4.19 -10.76 3.45
CA ILE A 129 4.70 -9.48 2.96
C ILE A 129 6.17 -9.64 2.54
N GLY A 130 6.49 -9.18 1.34
CA GLY A 130 7.84 -8.95 0.83
C GLY A 130 8.07 -7.45 0.58
N ARG A 131 9.17 -7.09 -0.09
CA ARG A 131 9.46 -5.71 -0.47
C ARG A 131 9.85 -5.61 -1.95
N VAL A 132 9.46 -4.53 -2.60
CA VAL A 132 9.79 -4.18 -4.00
C VAL A 132 10.21 -2.71 -4.08
N PRO A 133 10.93 -2.27 -5.13
CA PRO A 133 11.20 -0.84 -5.33
C PRO A 133 9.92 -0.01 -5.26
N ASN A 134 9.99 1.17 -4.67
CA ASN A 134 8.83 2.05 -4.55
C ASN A 134 8.39 2.59 -5.93
N PRO A 135 7.19 2.24 -6.43
CA PRO A 135 6.72 2.69 -7.75
C PRO A 135 6.41 4.18 -7.82
N MET A 136 6.26 4.85 -6.66
CA MET A 136 5.95 6.29 -6.57
C MET A 136 7.20 7.15 -6.39
N LYS A 137 8.36 6.53 -6.18
CA LYS A 137 9.63 7.23 -6.12
C LYS A 137 10.00 7.67 -7.54
N ARG A 138 10.29 8.95 -7.73
CA ARG A 138 10.74 9.45 -9.02
C ARG A 138 12.10 8.81 -9.35
N THR A 139 12.18 8.12 -10.47
CA THR A 139 13.48 7.78 -11.05
C THR A 139 14.01 9.03 -11.73
N ASP A 140 15.09 9.60 -11.20
CA ASP A 140 15.84 10.61 -11.94
C ASP A 140 16.36 9.94 -13.21
N ASN A 141 15.70 10.19 -14.34
CA ASN A 141 16.23 9.86 -15.64
C ASN A 141 17.52 10.66 -15.82
N HIS A 142 18.66 10.04 -15.46
CA HIS A 142 19.95 10.49 -15.96
C HIS A 142 19.84 10.49 -17.47
N ARG A 143 19.80 11.69 -18.05
CA ARG A 143 20.05 11.93 -19.48
C ARG A 143 21.30 11.15 -19.83
N THR A 144 21.16 10.04 -20.53
CA THR A 144 22.26 9.39 -21.21
C THR A 144 22.63 10.34 -22.35
N ASN A 145 23.51 11.30 -22.08
CA ASN A 145 24.27 11.97 -23.12
C ASN A 145 25.14 10.88 -23.76
N VAL A 146 24.62 10.25 -24.81
CA VAL A 146 25.46 9.53 -25.75
C VAL A 146 26.25 10.61 -26.46
N ALA A 147 27.50 10.79 -26.03
CA ALA A 147 28.47 11.57 -26.77
C ALA A 147 28.65 10.89 -28.14
N THR A 148 28.27 11.61 -29.19
CA THR A 148 28.75 11.42 -30.56
C THR A 148 30.16 11.96 -30.70
#